data_AF-A0A1H4ANE8-F1
#
_entry.id   AF-A0A1H4ANE8-F1
#
_cell.length_a   1.000
_cell.length_b   1.000
_cell.length_c   1.000
_cell.angle_alpha   90.00
_cell.angle_beta   90.00
_cell.angle_gamma   90.00
#
_symmetry.space_group_name_H-M   'P 1'
#
loop_
_entity.id
_entity.type
_entity.pdbx_description
1 polymer ?
#
loop_
_entity_poly.entity_id
_entity_poly.type
_entity_poly.pdbx_seq_one_letter_code
_entity_poly.pdbx_strand_id
1 'polypeptide(L)'
;MKVRREILIIFSMILLLVLPATSLGKEIKWVLERPVIPVLVKKPASPVLKVTLIRADNQPYAIQQIDLDLLGSTDVADVVSVAIYGTQENGLIDTSRLLYKSLPAARKISFTDKVQVNQDSLSFWVAVTLKDTVSLDHRIQLNCNRIKTTKGNLKISEKGSKPLRVGVAVRQKGQDGCVSSRIPGLATSNQGTLLAIFDARYDYSRDLQGNIDIALHRSTDKGLTWQPVQTVLDMGEWGSLPQKYNGVSDACILVDKNTGDIYVAGLWMHGLLDKDGKWIEGLDESSTVWTHQWKGKGSQPGTGLKETCQFMIAKSTDDGLSWSFPDNITAKTKHPEWWLFAPAPGQGITLKDGTLVFPTQGRDEKGLPFSNITYSKDHGKTWVTSNSAYQDVTECSVVQLNDGALMLNMRDNRNRGHKEVNGRRICTTTDLGASWKEHPTSRKALVEPTCMASLHRHEYIEEGKKKSMLLFVNPNDYGKRDKLTLKVSFDDGMTWPKEHWILFDQYRSAGYSCITSIDENSIGILYESSQSDLAFIKIDLTEILK
;
A
#
# COMPACT_ATOMS: atom_id res chain seq x y z
N MET A 1 -54.19 2.91 -13.08
CA MET A 1 -53.69 1.66 -12.48
C MET A 1 -52.17 1.72 -12.37
N LYS A 2 -51.65 2.03 -11.17
CA LYS A 2 -50.21 2.02 -10.87
C LYS A 2 -49.84 0.64 -10.34
N VAL A 3 -48.98 -0.08 -11.04
CA VAL A 3 -48.39 -1.34 -10.57
C VAL A 3 -47.10 -0.98 -9.83
N ARG A 4 -47.09 -1.14 -8.50
CA ARG A 4 -45.89 -1.06 -7.66
C ARG A 4 -45.09 -2.35 -7.85
N ARG A 5 -43.83 -2.24 -8.30
CA ARG A 5 -42.83 -3.31 -8.17
C ARG A 5 -42.17 -3.16 -6.80
N GLU A 6 -42.39 -4.13 -5.92
CA GLU A 6 -41.63 -4.28 -4.68
C GLU A 6 -40.26 -4.88 -5.01
N ILE A 7 -39.20 -4.24 -4.51
CA ILE A 7 -37.83 -4.72 -4.59
C ILE A 7 -37.58 -5.56 -3.34
N LEU A 8 -37.45 -6.87 -3.51
CA LEU A 8 -37.02 -7.80 -2.46
C LEU A 8 -35.50 -7.69 -2.29
N ILE A 9 -35.03 -7.11 -1.19
CA ILE A 9 -33.61 -7.09 -0.81
C ILE A 9 -33.35 -8.37 0.00
N ILE A 10 -32.67 -9.34 -0.62
CA ILE A 10 -32.19 -10.54 0.07
C ILE A 10 -30.85 -10.20 0.75
N PHE A 11 -30.87 -10.13 2.08
CA PHE A 11 -29.63 -10.10 2.88
C PHE A 11 -28.99 -11.50 2.88
N SER A 12 -27.79 -11.60 2.30
CA SER A 12 -26.94 -12.79 2.41
C SER A 12 -26.33 -12.83 3.82
N MET A 13 -26.81 -13.75 4.65
CA MET A 13 -26.30 -14.02 5.99
C MET A 13 -25.07 -14.94 5.87
N ILE A 14 -23.87 -14.39 6.07
CA ILE A 14 -22.65 -15.20 6.19
C ILE A 14 -22.68 -15.89 7.55
N LEU A 15 -22.80 -17.21 7.54
CA LEU A 15 -22.77 -18.07 8.72
C LEU A 15 -21.32 -18.17 9.23
N LEU A 16 -20.92 -17.26 10.10
CA LEU A 16 -19.73 -17.43 10.94
C LEU A 16 -20.08 -18.44 12.04
N LEU A 17 -19.39 -19.58 12.04
CA LEU A 17 -19.38 -20.54 13.14
C LEU A 17 -18.73 -19.89 14.37
N VAL A 18 -19.52 -19.10 15.10
CA VAL A 18 -19.22 -18.65 16.46
C VAL A 18 -19.68 -19.77 17.39
N LEU A 19 -18.74 -20.47 18.04
CA LEU A 19 -19.09 -21.28 19.21
C LEU A 19 -19.40 -20.30 20.36
N PRO A 20 -20.66 -20.15 20.79
CA PRO A 20 -20.96 -19.27 21.89
C PRO A 20 -20.67 -20.03 23.18
N ALA A 21 -19.58 -19.67 23.86
CA ALA A 21 -19.47 -19.95 25.29
C ALA A 21 -20.47 -19.03 26.03
N THR A 22 -21.75 -19.35 26.00
CA THR A 22 -22.77 -18.61 26.77
C THR A 22 -22.65 -18.98 28.24
N SER A 23 -22.02 -18.13 29.06
CA SER A 23 -22.29 -18.18 30.50
C SER A 23 -23.70 -17.60 30.73
N LEU A 24 -24.65 -18.43 31.14
CA LEU A 24 -25.89 -17.95 31.74
C LEU A 24 -25.52 -17.15 33.00
N GLY A 25 -25.78 -15.84 33.01
CA GLY A 25 -25.61 -14.99 34.21
C GLY A 25 -24.95 -13.61 34.03
N LYS A 26 -24.80 -13.05 32.82
CA LYS A 26 -24.27 -11.68 32.65
C LYS A 26 -25.27 -10.78 31.93
N GLU A 27 -25.71 -9.70 32.58
CA GLU A 27 -26.57 -8.63 32.03
C GLU A 27 -25.88 -7.82 30.91
N ILE A 28 -24.59 -8.05 30.68
CA ILE A 28 -23.80 -7.42 29.63
C ILE A 28 -23.05 -8.51 28.87
N LYS A 29 -23.31 -8.61 27.57
CA LYS A 29 -22.52 -9.41 26.63
C LYS A 29 -21.33 -8.59 26.15
N TRP A 30 -20.24 -9.26 25.77
CA TRP A 30 -19.07 -8.60 25.20
C TRP A 30 -18.59 -9.35 23.97
N VAL A 31 -18.00 -8.59 23.04
CA VAL A 31 -17.29 -9.10 21.86
C VAL A 31 -15.87 -8.52 21.91
N LEU A 32 -14.88 -9.38 21.70
CA LEU A 32 -13.47 -9.01 21.63
C LEU A 32 -12.99 -9.18 20.19
N GLU A 33 -12.53 -8.10 19.57
CA GLU A 33 -11.96 -8.12 18.22
C GLU A 33 -10.46 -7.85 18.30
N ARG A 34 -9.65 -8.76 17.75
CA ARG A 34 -8.20 -8.66 17.65
C ARG A 34 -7.80 -8.60 16.17
N PRO A 35 -7.71 -7.39 15.59
CA PRO A 35 -7.40 -7.26 14.16
C PRO A 35 -5.95 -7.62 13.87
N VAL A 36 -5.68 -8.07 12.64
CA VAL A 36 -4.34 -8.13 12.08
C VAL A 36 -4.01 -6.79 11.42
N ILE A 37 -3.32 -5.93 12.15
CA ILE A 37 -2.81 -4.64 11.72
C ILE A 37 -1.45 -4.39 12.38
N PRO A 38 -0.55 -3.59 11.79
CA PRO A 38 0.68 -3.22 12.49
C PRO A 38 0.43 -2.25 13.63
N VAL A 39 1.25 -2.28 14.67
CA VAL A 39 1.31 -1.23 15.69
C VAL A 39 2.40 -0.26 15.26
N LEU A 40 1.98 0.91 14.77
CA LEU A 40 2.90 1.86 14.15
C LEU A 40 3.57 2.76 15.19
N VAL A 41 4.88 2.94 15.08
CA VAL A 41 5.61 4.05 15.71
C VAL A 41 5.25 5.38 15.03
N LYS A 42 5.62 6.51 15.65
CA LYS A 42 5.31 7.88 15.20
C LYS A 42 3.81 8.22 15.18
N LYS A 43 2.97 7.40 15.81
CA LYS A 43 1.55 7.66 16.02
C LYS A 43 1.25 7.90 17.50
N PRO A 44 0.40 8.89 17.82
CA PRO A 44 -0.02 9.11 19.20
C PRO A 44 -0.91 7.98 19.72
N ALA A 45 -1.62 7.29 18.84
CA ALA A 45 -2.48 6.15 19.20
C ALA A 45 -2.50 5.10 18.07
N SER A 46 -1.96 3.92 18.37
CA SER A 46 -1.99 2.74 17.49
C SER A 46 -2.94 1.69 18.07
N PRO A 47 -4.09 1.40 17.41
CA PRO A 47 -5.07 0.42 17.90
C PRO A 47 -4.49 -1.00 17.97
N VAL A 48 -4.80 -1.72 19.06
CA VAL A 48 -4.34 -3.11 19.26
C VAL A 48 -5.51 -4.07 19.49
N LEU A 49 -6.55 -3.58 20.14
CA LEU A 49 -7.69 -4.40 20.58
C LEU A 49 -8.97 -3.56 20.50
N LYS A 50 -10.07 -4.17 20.05
CA LYS A 50 -11.41 -3.58 20.14
C LYS A 50 -12.32 -4.42 21.03
N VAL A 51 -13.08 -3.75 21.88
CA VAL A 51 -14.08 -4.37 22.76
C VAL A 51 -15.42 -3.74 22.46
N THR A 52 -16.45 -4.57 22.34
CA THR A 52 -17.85 -4.14 22.22
C THR A 52 -18.63 -4.69 23.39
N LEU A 53 -19.20 -3.82 24.22
CA LEU A 53 -20.12 -4.19 25.30
C LEU A 53 -21.55 -4.00 24.82
N ILE A 54 -22.42 -4.98 25.04
CA ILE A 54 -23.82 -5.00 24.60
C ILE A 54 -24.69 -5.26 25.82
N ARG A 55 -25.56 -4.30 26.17
CA ARG A 55 -26.49 -4.48 27.29
C ARG A 55 -27.56 -5.51 26.95
N ALA A 56 -27.97 -6.32 27.91
CA ALA A 56 -29.04 -7.30 27.75
C ALA A 56 -30.45 -6.71 28.02
N ASP A 57 -30.51 -5.58 28.71
CA ASP A 57 -31.74 -4.84 29.04
C ASP A 57 -31.57 -3.34 28.73
N ASN A 58 -32.66 -2.56 28.79
CA ASN A 58 -32.60 -1.11 28.51
C ASN A 58 -32.07 -0.26 29.68
N GLN A 59 -31.52 -0.88 30.73
CA GLN A 59 -31.07 -0.17 31.91
C GLN A 59 -29.62 0.33 31.73
N PRO A 60 -29.34 1.60 32.06
CA PRO A 60 -27.98 2.13 32.01
C PRO A 60 -27.07 1.41 33.03
N TYR A 61 -25.78 1.41 32.74
CA TYR A 61 -24.76 0.90 33.67
C TYR A 61 -23.51 1.75 33.59
N ALA A 62 -22.66 1.66 34.62
CA ALA A 62 -21.35 2.30 34.60
C ALA A 62 -20.26 1.25 34.50
N ILE A 63 -19.29 1.49 33.63
CA ILE A 63 -17.98 0.83 33.71
C ILE A 63 -17.25 1.49 34.88
N GLN A 64 -16.73 0.68 35.79
CA GLN A 64 -16.02 1.10 36.98
C GLN A 64 -14.52 0.83 36.90
N GLN A 65 -14.13 -0.21 36.15
CA GLN A 65 -12.73 -0.57 35.98
C GLN A 65 -12.52 -1.38 34.71
N ILE A 66 -11.41 -1.14 33.99
CA ILE A 66 -10.92 -1.99 32.90
C ILE A 66 -9.49 -2.40 33.22
N ASP A 67 -9.25 -3.71 33.32
CA ASP A 67 -7.94 -4.29 33.60
C ASP A 67 -7.34 -4.91 32.35
N LEU A 68 -6.14 -4.46 32.03
CA LEU A 68 -5.36 -4.87 30.88
C LEU A 68 -3.98 -5.39 31.30
N ASP A 69 -3.32 -6.10 30.39
CA ASP A 69 -1.89 -6.39 30.47
C ASP A 69 -1.25 -6.40 29.09
N LEU A 70 0.08 -6.37 29.07
CA LEU A 70 0.90 -6.45 27.87
C LEU A 70 1.60 -7.82 27.73
N LEU A 71 1.09 -8.86 28.39
CA LEU A 71 1.67 -10.19 28.37
C LEU A 71 1.66 -10.76 26.93
N GLY A 72 2.81 -11.22 26.48
CA GLY A 72 3.02 -11.71 25.11
C GLY A 72 3.63 -10.67 24.15
N SER A 73 3.79 -9.41 24.60
CA SER A 73 4.65 -8.45 23.88
C SER A 73 6.12 -8.88 24.00
N THR A 74 6.92 -8.61 22.97
CA THR A 74 8.37 -8.89 22.96
C THR A 74 9.08 -8.10 24.07
N ASP A 75 8.84 -6.80 24.14
CA ASP A 75 9.32 -5.93 25.21
C ASP A 75 8.23 -4.93 25.61
N VAL A 76 7.85 -4.94 26.88
CA VAL A 76 6.87 -3.99 27.44
C VAL A 76 7.42 -2.57 27.46
N ALA A 77 8.74 -2.40 27.54
CA ALA A 77 9.39 -1.10 27.56
C ALA A 77 9.28 -0.36 26.22
N ASP A 78 8.88 -1.02 25.13
CA ASP A 78 8.60 -0.35 23.85
C ASP A 78 7.34 0.50 23.89
N VAL A 79 6.42 0.17 24.79
CA VAL A 79 5.15 0.87 24.95
C VAL A 79 5.36 2.02 25.93
N VAL A 80 5.01 3.23 25.52
CA VAL A 80 5.06 4.43 26.36
C VAL A 80 3.79 4.53 27.20
N SER A 81 2.64 4.38 26.57
CA SER A 81 1.34 4.50 27.24
C SER A 81 0.25 3.68 26.57
N VAL A 82 -0.83 3.47 27.31
CA VAL A 82 -2.06 2.84 26.84
C VAL A 82 -3.22 3.78 27.10
N ALA A 83 -4.13 3.92 26.13
CA ALA A 83 -5.33 4.74 26.23
C ALA A 83 -6.54 4.02 25.60
N ILE A 84 -7.75 4.48 25.94
CA ILE A 84 -8.99 3.90 25.43
C ILE A 84 -9.81 4.97 24.71
N TYR A 85 -10.14 4.67 23.46
CA TYR A 85 -10.84 5.56 22.53
C TYR A 85 -12.15 4.94 22.08
N GLY A 86 -13.13 5.77 21.74
CA GLY A 86 -14.35 5.32 21.09
C GLY A 86 -14.10 4.89 19.64
N THR A 87 -15.18 4.48 18.99
CA THR A 87 -15.18 4.13 17.57
C THR A 87 -15.86 5.21 16.73
N GLN A 88 -15.38 5.37 15.50
CA GLN A 88 -16.12 6.02 14.42
C GLN A 88 -17.29 5.15 13.95
N GLU A 89 -18.18 5.69 13.12
CA GLU A 89 -19.31 4.94 12.54
C GLU A 89 -18.88 3.71 11.74
N ASN A 90 -17.73 3.79 11.05
CA ASN A 90 -17.16 2.68 10.29
C ASN A 90 -16.46 1.62 11.18
N GLY A 91 -16.47 1.79 12.51
CA GLY A 91 -15.88 0.87 13.48
C GLY A 91 -14.38 1.06 13.73
N LEU A 92 -13.69 1.93 13.01
CA LEU A 92 -12.29 2.28 13.24
C LEU A 92 -12.14 3.16 14.49
N ILE A 93 -10.91 3.30 14.97
CA ILE A 93 -10.59 4.15 16.13
C ILE A 93 -10.94 5.61 15.87
N ASP A 94 -11.61 6.24 16.83
CA ASP A 94 -11.84 7.69 16.85
C ASP A 94 -10.93 8.34 17.90
N THR A 95 -9.81 8.91 17.46
CA THR A 95 -8.84 9.54 18.36
C THR A 95 -9.34 10.84 18.99
N SER A 96 -10.45 11.41 18.49
CA SER A 96 -11.10 12.58 19.10
C SER A 96 -12.02 12.19 20.27
N ARG A 97 -12.49 10.95 20.30
CA ARG A 97 -13.41 10.42 21.32
C ARG A 97 -12.65 9.64 22.39
N LEU A 98 -11.92 10.35 23.25
CA LEU A 98 -11.20 9.74 24.38
C LEU A 98 -12.19 9.29 25.47
N LEU A 99 -12.19 7.98 25.79
CA LEU A 99 -13.01 7.43 26.87
C LEU A 99 -12.23 7.35 28.19
N TYR A 100 -10.94 7.02 28.12
CA TYR A 100 -10.04 7.00 29.26
C TYR A 100 -8.70 7.64 28.88
N LYS A 101 -8.21 8.53 29.74
CA LYS A 101 -6.91 9.20 29.56
C LYS A 101 -5.77 8.19 29.59
N SER A 102 -4.69 8.48 28.87
CA SER A 102 -3.52 7.61 28.79
C SER A 102 -2.93 7.32 30.16
N LEU A 103 -2.61 6.04 30.41
CA LEU A 103 -1.82 5.59 31.54
C LEU A 103 -0.44 5.12 31.05
N PRO A 104 0.65 5.36 31.82
CA PRO A 104 1.96 4.80 31.50
C PRO A 104 1.90 3.29 31.33
N ALA A 105 2.69 2.76 30.40
CA ALA A 105 2.73 1.33 30.19
C ALA A 105 3.29 0.61 31.42
N ALA A 106 2.62 -0.47 31.81
CA ALA A 106 3.06 -1.37 32.86
C ALA A 106 2.64 -2.79 32.49
N ARG A 107 3.20 -3.80 33.17
CA ARG A 107 2.79 -5.20 32.96
C ARG A 107 1.30 -5.41 33.21
N LYS A 108 0.70 -4.67 34.14
CA LYS A 108 -0.74 -4.65 34.42
C LYS A 108 -1.19 -3.21 34.48
N ILE A 109 -2.31 -2.90 33.84
CA ILE A 109 -2.84 -1.55 33.70
C ILE A 109 -4.30 -1.58 34.09
N SER A 110 -4.71 -0.67 34.97
CA SER A 110 -6.08 -0.59 35.47
C SER A 110 -6.61 0.83 35.29
N PHE A 111 -7.59 0.99 34.40
CA PHE A 111 -8.35 2.23 34.27
C PHE A 111 -9.50 2.20 35.27
N THR A 112 -9.60 3.20 36.15
CA THR A 112 -10.58 3.24 37.26
C THR A 112 -11.60 4.38 37.16
N ASP A 113 -11.47 5.25 36.15
CA ASP A 113 -12.45 6.31 35.91
C ASP A 113 -13.83 5.69 35.61
N LYS A 114 -14.90 6.32 36.10
CA LYS A 114 -16.25 5.82 35.85
C LYS A 114 -16.76 6.33 34.51
N VAL A 115 -17.19 5.42 33.63
CA VAL A 115 -17.82 5.75 32.35
C VAL A 115 -19.26 5.26 32.35
N GLN A 116 -20.21 6.18 32.18
CA GLN A 116 -21.62 5.86 32.05
C GLN A 116 -21.93 5.35 30.64
N VAL A 117 -22.72 4.28 30.56
CA VAL A 117 -23.15 3.66 29.30
C VAL A 117 -24.68 3.69 29.23
N ASN A 118 -25.19 4.60 28.40
CA ASN A 118 -26.63 4.80 28.19
C ASN A 118 -27.14 4.18 26.88
N GLN A 119 -26.21 3.79 25.99
CA GLN A 119 -26.47 3.23 24.66
C GLN A 119 -26.56 1.70 24.69
N ASP A 120 -27.20 1.11 23.67
CA ASP A 120 -27.36 -0.35 23.55
C ASP A 120 -26.04 -1.10 23.45
N SER A 121 -25.09 -0.53 22.72
CA SER A 121 -23.75 -1.08 22.59
C SER A 121 -22.71 0.02 22.68
N LEU A 122 -21.64 -0.22 23.44
CA LEU A 122 -20.46 0.65 23.48
C LEU A 122 -19.29 -0.12 22.89
N SER A 123 -18.79 0.36 21.75
CA SER A 123 -17.54 -0.12 21.16
C SER A 123 -16.40 0.83 21.48
N PHE A 124 -15.24 0.28 21.83
CA PHE A 124 -14.03 1.06 22.07
C PHE A 124 -12.77 0.32 21.66
N TRP A 125 -11.76 1.09 21.26
CA TRP A 125 -10.43 0.63 20.98
C TRP A 125 -9.52 0.87 22.18
N VAL A 126 -8.71 -0.13 22.50
CA VAL A 126 -7.51 0.05 23.30
C VAL A 126 -6.35 0.27 22.34
N ALA A 127 -5.71 1.42 22.49
CA ALA A 127 -4.57 1.82 21.68
C ALA A 127 -3.35 2.02 22.55
N VAL A 128 -2.18 1.82 21.93
CA VAL A 128 -0.89 2.03 22.56
C VAL A 128 -0.16 3.18 21.86
N THR A 129 0.64 3.91 22.61
CA THR A 129 1.67 4.79 22.07
C THR A 129 3.00 4.06 22.22
N LEU A 130 3.71 3.84 21.13
CA LEU A 130 5.06 3.28 21.15
C LEU A 130 6.11 4.37 21.35
N LYS A 131 7.33 3.99 21.74
CA LYS A 131 8.50 4.84 21.58
C LYS A 131 8.66 5.24 20.11
N ASP A 132 9.33 6.37 19.87
CA ASP A 132 9.60 6.86 18.51
C ASP A 132 10.41 5.87 17.66
N THR A 133 11.16 4.99 18.32
CA THR A 133 11.94 3.93 17.68
C THR A 133 11.78 2.65 18.47
N VAL A 134 11.33 1.60 17.79
CA VAL A 134 11.13 0.24 18.30
C VAL A 134 11.60 -0.73 17.23
N SER A 135 12.28 -1.81 17.62
CA SER A 135 12.71 -2.84 16.67
C SER A 135 11.51 -3.38 15.86
N LEU A 136 11.66 -3.47 14.54
CA LEU A 136 10.62 -4.00 13.66
C LEU A 136 10.40 -5.52 13.81
N ASP A 137 11.32 -6.18 14.52
CA ASP A 137 11.21 -7.61 14.84
C ASP A 137 10.35 -7.84 16.08
N HIS A 138 10.11 -6.79 16.87
CA HIS A 138 9.28 -6.87 18.05
C HIS A 138 7.80 -7.05 17.70
N ARG A 139 7.05 -7.53 18.67
CA ARG A 139 5.60 -7.69 18.61
C ARG A 139 4.93 -7.10 19.83
N ILE A 140 3.73 -6.58 19.63
CA ILE A 140 2.91 -5.98 20.68
C ILE A 140 1.67 -6.84 20.90
N GLN A 141 1.46 -7.27 22.13
CA GLN A 141 0.25 -7.94 22.55
C GLN A 141 -0.36 -7.17 23.73
N LEU A 142 -1.66 -6.89 23.61
CA LEU A 142 -2.45 -6.32 24.69
C LEU A 142 -3.62 -7.24 24.98
N ASN A 143 -3.87 -7.52 26.26
CA ASN A 143 -4.98 -8.36 26.71
C ASN A 143 -5.93 -7.55 27.58
N CYS A 144 -7.23 -7.77 27.42
CA CYS A 144 -8.24 -7.30 28.36
C CYS A 144 -8.66 -8.47 29.24
N ASN A 145 -8.40 -8.38 30.54
CA ASN A 145 -8.61 -9.46 31.49
C ASN A 145 -9.96 -9.37 32.20
N ARG A 146 -10.36 -8.13 32.52
CA ARG A 146 -11.56 -7.87 33.29
C ARG A 146 -12.13 -6.49 32.97
N ILE A 147 -13.45 -6.42 32.87
CA ILE A 147 -14.21 -5.17 32.90
C ILE A 147 -15.20 -5.24 34.06
N LYS A 148 -15.01 -4.40 35.08
CA LYS A 148 -15.92 -4.26 36.22
C LYS A 148 -16.99 -3.24 35.89
N THR A 149 -18.24 -3.60 36.10
CA THR A 149 -19.40 -2.72 35.87
C THR A 149 -20.30 -2.69 37.10
N THR A 150 -21.26 -1.75 37.14
CA THR A 150 -22.34 -1.76 38.14
C THR A 150 -23.25 -2.98 38.06
N LYS A 151 -23.24 -3.69 36.91
CA LYS A 151 -24.00 -4.93 36.67
C LYS A 151 -23.16 -6.21 36.82
N GLY A 152 -21.96 -6.09 37.42
CA GLY A 152 -21.08 -7.21 37.73
C GLY A 152 -19.74 -7.21 36.98
N ASN A 153 -18.95 -8.25 37.24
CA ASN A 153 -17.60 -8.42 36.70
C ASN A 153 -17.59 -9.28 35.43
N LEU A 154 -17.15 -8.67 34.33
CA LEU A 154 -16.92 -9.36 33.06
C LEU A 154 -15.47 -9.85 33.04
N LYS A 155 -15.24 -11.11 33.40
CA LYS A 155 -13.97 -11.78 33.09
C LYS A 155 -13.89 -12.01 31.58
N ILE A 156 -12.83 -11.52 30.95
CA ILE A 156 -12.54 -11.65 29.53
C ILE A 156 -11.33 -12.57 29.42
N SER A 157 -11.52 -13.73 28.81
CA SER A 157 -10.43 -14.69 28.59
C SER A 157 -10.69 -15.45 27.30
N GLU A 158 -9.80 -15.27 26.33
CA GLU A 158 -9.73 -16.12 25.14
C GLU A 158 -8.29 -16.58 24.94
N LYS A 159 -8.15 -17.83 24.50
CA LYS A 159 -6.85 -18.44 24.16
C LYS A 159 -6.56 -18.17 22.68
N GLY A 160 -5.30 -17.94 22.32
CA GLY A 160 -4.85 -17.96 20.91
C GLY A 160 -4.59 -16.60 20.23
N SER A 161 -4.33 -15.52 20.98
CA SER A 161 -3.95 -14.24 20.36
C SER A 161 -2.55 -14.30 19.76
N LYS A 162 -2.40 -13.84 18.51
CA LYS A 162 -1.11 -13.58 17.89
C LYS A 162 -0.69 -12.13 18.20
N PRO A 163 0.51 -11.89 18.77
CA PRO A 163 1.07 -10.55 18.90
C PRO A 163 1.11 -9.81 17.54
N LEU A 164 0.83 -8.51 17.55
CA LEU A 164 0.83 -7.65 16.37
C LEU A 164 2.24 -7.19 16.01
N ARG A 165 2.52 -7.05 14.72
CA ARG A 165 3.82 -6.58 14.22
C ARG A 165 4.03 -5.10 14.49
N VAL A 166 5.24 -4.70 14.82
CA VAL A 166 5.63 -3.27 14.83
C VAL A 166 5.87 -2.79 13.40
N GLY A 167 5.44 -1.57 13.09
CA GLY A 167 5.75 -0.91 11.82
C GLY A 167 6.04 0.58 12.01
N VAL A 168 6.38 1.26 10.93
CA VAL A 168 6.62 2.71 10.93
C VAL A 168 5.52 3.41 10.13
N ALA A 169 4.86 4.42 10.70
CA ALA A 169 4.06 5.35 9.91
C ALA A 169 5.02 6.30 9.16
N VAL A 170 5.42 5.92 7.95
CA VAL A 170 6.37 6.67 7.12
C VAL A 170 5.77 8.01 6.69
N ARG A 171 4.51 8.00 6.24
CA ARG A 171 3.72 9.20 5.93
C ARG A 171 2.38 9.15 6.62
N GLN A 172 2.00 10.27 7.22
CA GLN A 172 0.67 10.51 7.76
C GLN A 172 0.01 11.66 7.01
N LYS A 173 -1.33 11.61 6.93
CA LYS A 173 -2.13 12.65 6.32
C LYS A 173 -1.77 14.04 6.87
N GLY A 174 -1.55 15.01 5.98
CA GLY A 174 -1.26 16.41 6.34
C GLY A 174 0.21 16.70 6.70
N GLN A 175 1.10 15.70 6.71
CA GLN A 175 2.52 15.94 7.00
C GLN A 175 3.20 16.73 5.89
N ASP A 176 4.11 17.63 6.26
CA ASP A 176 4.90 18.47 5.35
C ASP A 176 4.06 19.22 4.30
N GLY A 177 2.86 19.67 4.68
CA GLY A 177 1.93 20.38 3.79
C GLY A 177 1.23 19.48 2.76
N CYS A 178 1.50 18.18 2.74
CA CYS A 178 0.85 17.23 1.85
C CYS A 178 -0.51 16.80 2.42
N VAL A 179 -1.61 17.15 1.76
CA VAL A 179 -2.94 16.64 2.12
C VAL A 179 -3.00 15.11 2.04
N SER A 180 -2.25 14.49 1.12
CA SER A 180 -2.09 13.04 1.10
C SER A 180 -0.76 12.58 0.48
N SER A 181 -0.26 11.43 0.92
CA SER A 181 0.82 10.68 0.28
C SER A 181 0.30 9.35 -0.30
N ARG A 182 0.60 9.06 -1.56
CA ARG A 182 0.05 7.90 -2.29
C ARG A 182 1.12 7.23 -3.16
N ILE A 183 0.81 6.07 -3.73
CA ILE A 183 1.60 5.41 -4.79
C ILE A 183 3.04 5.07 -4.32
N PRO A 184 3.20 4.13 -3.37
CA PRO A 184 4.51 3.74 -2.87
C PRO A 184 5.35 3.03 -3.93
N GLY A 185 6.61 3.45 -4.03
CA GLY A 185 7.71 2.66 -4.60
C GLY A 185 8.80 2.47 -3.54
N LEU A 186 9.45 1.31 -3.54
CA LEU A 186 10.47 0.97 -2.56
C LEU A 186 11.58 0.20 -3.24
N ALA A 187 12.83 0.64 -3.03
CA ALA A 187 14.00 -0.11 -3.46
C ALA A 187 15.10 -0.07 -2.40
N THR A 188 16.00 -1.04 -2.47
CA THR A 188 17.23 -1.09 -1.67
C THR A 188 18.42 -0.83 -2.57
N SER A 189 19.22 0.17 -2.24
CA SER A 189 20.45 0.50 -2.97
C SER A 189 21.51 -0.59 -2.82
N ASN A 190 22.63 -0.46 -3.54
CA ASN A 190 23.77 -1.36 -3.38
C ASN A 190 24.45 -1.22 -1.99
N GLN A 191 24.23 -0.11 -1.30
CA GLN A 191 24.77 0.15 0.04
C GLN A 191 23.83 -0.33 1.16
N GLY A 192 22.68 -0.93 0.83
CA GLY A 192 21.67 -1.35 1.80
C GLY A 192 20.73 -0.23 2.25
N THR A 193 20.82 0.96 1.64
CA THR A 193 19.91 2.08 1.90
C THR A 193 18.52 1.79 1.32
N LEU A 194 17.47 1.98 2.11
CA LEU A 194 16.10 1.92 1.64
C LEU A 194 15.65 3.29 1.13
N LEU A 195 15.01 3.29 -0.04
CA LEU A 195 14.52 4.47 -0.73
C LEU A 195 13.02 4.30 -0.97
N ALA A 196 12.21 5.07 -0.25
CA ALA A 196 10.76 5.04 -0.30
C ALA A 196 10.24 6.25 -1.07
N ILE A 197 9.82 6.07 -2.32
CA ILE A 197 9.22 7.10 -3.15
C ILE A 197 7.69 7.09 -3.05
N PHE A 198 7.09 8.25 -3.26
CA PHE A 198 5.63 8.42 -3.23
C PHE A 198 5.19 9.72 -3.91
N ASP A 199 3.93 9.77 -4.32
CA ASP A 199 3.25 11.02 -4.66
C ASP A 199 3.07 11.88 -3.40
N ALA A 200 3.64 13.08 -3.39
CA ALA A 200 3.33 14.14 -2.46
C ALA A 200 2.19 14.99 -3.03
N ARG A 201 0.95 14.75 -2.58
CA ARG A 201 -0.25 15.45 -3.09
C ARG A 201 -0.60 16.62 -2.17
N TYR A 202 -0.25 17.83 -2.58
CA TYR A 202 -0.34 19.03 -1.73
C TYR A 202 -1.76 19.51 -1.53
N ASP A 203 -2.53 19.68 -2.61
CA ASP A 203 -3.84 20.34 -2.53
C ASP A 203 -5.00 19.37 -2.28
N TYR A 204 -4.93 18.18 -2.88
CA TYR A 204 -6.04 17.21 -2.93
C TYR A 204 -5.52 15.77 -2.94
N SER A 205 -6.31 14.83 -2.43
CA SER A 205 -5.96 13.40 -2.50
C SER A 205 -6.21 12.73 -3.86
N ARG A 206 -6.76 13.46 -4.84
CA ARG A 206 -7.10 12.93 -6.17
C ARG A 206 -5.85 12.65 -7.02
N ASP A 207 -6.02 11.87 -8.08
CA ASP A 207 -4.96 11.60 -9.06
C ASP A 207 -4.69 12.83 -9.95
N LEU A 208 -3.69 12.75 -10.83
CA LEU A 208 -3.40 13.80 -11.81
C LEU A 208 -4.65 14.22 -12.60
N GLN A 209 -4.79 15.48 -13.01
CA GLN A 209 -3.86 16.61 -12.80
C GLN A 209 -3.93 17.22 -11.37
N GLY A 210 -2.87 17.86 -10.90
CA GLY A 210 -2.86 18.61 -9.62
C GLY A 210 -1.44 19.00 -9.18
N ASN A 211 -1.32 19.71 -8.05
CA ASN A 211 -0.03 19.99 -7.43
C ASN A 211 0.47 18.70 -6.75
N ILE A 212 1.24 17.92 -7.48
CA ILE A 212 1.73 16.61 -7.10
C ILE A 212 3.19 16.50 -7.51
N ASP A 213 4.05 16.18 -6.56
CA ASP A 213 5.46 15.88 -6.79
C ASP A 213 5.76 14.42 -6.49
N ILE A 214 6.88 13.93 -6.99
CA ILE A 214 7.47 12.68 -6.50
C ILE A 214 8.48 13.02 -5.41
N ALA A 215 8.17 12.57 -4.20
CA ALA A 215 9.00 12.75 -3.04
C ALA A 215 9.62 11.41 -2.58
N LEU A 216 10.61 11.49 -1.70
CA LEU A 216 11.39 10.37 -1.22
C LEU A 216 11.70 10.49 0.28
N HIS A 217 11.59 9.37 0.97
CA HIS A 217 12.24 9.15 2.27
C HIS A 217 13.39 8.15 2.12
N ARG A 218 14.50 8.42 2.80
CA ARG A 218 15.71 7.58 2.81
C ARG A 218 15.94 6.97 4.20
N SER A 219 16.29 5.71 4.28
CA SER A 219 16.65 5.02 5.52
C SER A 219 17.95 4.24 5.36
N THR A 220 18.84 4.36 6.35
CA THR A 220 20.15 3.68 6.39
C THR A 220 20.24 2.63 7.50
N ASP A 221 19.13 2.41 8.22
CA ASP A 221 19.01 1.53 9.38
C ASP A 221 17.89 0.51 9.18
N LYS A 222 17.76 0.01 7.94
CA LYS A 222 16.79 -1.05 7.55
C LYS A 222 15.33 -0.66 7.78
N GLY A 223 15.02 0.63 7.69
CA GLY A 223 13.66 1.17 7.76
C GLY A 223 13.19 1.48 9.18
N LEU A 224 14.09 1.40 10.17
CA LEU A 224 13.81 1.74 11.55
C LEU A 224 13.56 3.25 11.72
N THR A 225 14.40 4.07 11.10
CA THR A 225 14.20 5.52 11.00
C THR A 225 14.27 5.97 9.54
N TRP A 226 13.67 7.13 9.26
CA TRP A 226 13.57 7.70 7.92
C TRP A 226 13.97 9.16 7.99
N GLN A 227 14.90 9.55 7.12
CA GLN A 227 15.39 10.93 6.98
C GLN A 227 14.26 11.86 6.52
N PRO A 228 14.40 13.19 6.70
CA PRO A 228 13.44 14.17 6.18
C PRO A 228 13.11 13.95 4.71
N VAL A 229 11.90 14.35 4.32
CA VAL A 229 11.42 14.19 2.95
C VAL A 229 12.30 15.00 1.98
N GLN A 230 12.57 14.41 0.81
CA GLN A 230 13.26 15.04 -0.31
C GLN A 230 12.33 15.06 -1.52
N THR A 231 12.37 16.11 -2.33
CA THR A 231 11.68 16.16 -3.62
C THR A 231 12.59 15.60 -4.70
N VAL A 232 12.08 14.67 -5.51
CA VAL A 232 12.83 13.99 -6.59
C VAL A 232 12.39 14.47 -7.97
N LEU A 233 11.08 14.51 -8.23
CA LEU A 233 10.51 15.06 -9.45
C LEU A 233 9.49 16.15 -9.08
N ASP A 234 9.81 17.38 -9.43
CA ASP A 234 8.95 18.55 -9.34
C ASP A 234 9.21 19.41 -10.58
N MET A 235 8.14 19.80 -11.27
CA MET A 235 8.21 20.61 -12.48
C MET A 235 7.94 22.10 -12.20
N GLY A 236 7.57 22.46 -10.97
CA GLY A 236 7.32 23.82 -10.53
C GLY A 236 6.30 24.54 -11.40
N GLU A 237 6.55 25.81 -11.65
CA GLU A 237 5.74 26.66 -12.53
C GLU A 237 6.19 26.61 -14.00
N TRP A 238 6.54 25.41 -14.49
CA TRP A 238 7.02 25.23 -15.86
C TRP A 238 6.06 25.81 -16.90
N GLY A 239 6.60 26.50 -17.89
CA GLY A 239 5.81 27.12 -18.97
C GLY A 239 4.90 28.25 -18.50
N SER A 240 5.22 28.89 -17.36
CA SER A 240 4.40 29.93 -16.73
C SER A 240 3.01 29.45 -16.32
N LEU A 241 2.84 28.14 -16.15
CA LEU A 241 1.64 27.55 -15.59
C LEU A 241 1.84 27.27 -14.10
N PRO A 242 0.81 27.49 -13.25
CA PRO A 242 0.80 27.05 -11.86
C PRO A 242 1.26 25.60 -11.65
N GLN A 243 1.81 25.30 -10.47
CA GLN A 243 2.20 23.92 -10.08
C GLN A 243 1.04 22.93 -10.22
N LYS A 244 -0.21 23.35 -9.95
CA LYS A 244 -1.39 22.50 -10.10
C LYS A 244 -1.66 22.03 -11.54
N TYR A 245 -0.96 22.60 -12.53
CA TYR A 245 -0.99 22.21 -13.94
C TYR A 245 0.35 21.61 -14.43
N ASN A 246 1.21 21.22 -13.51
CA ASN A 246 2.52 20.64 -13.75
C ASN A 246 2.79 19.38 -12.91
N GLY A 247 1.74 18.70 -12.44
CA GLY A 247 1.89 17.55 -11.55
C GLY A 247 2.63 16.37 -12.17
N VAL A 248 3.39 15.67 -11.33
CA VAL A 248 4.10 14.43 -11.62
C VAL A 248 3.60 13.34 -10.67
N SER A 249 3.26 12.16 -11.19
CA SER A 249 2.70 11.04 -10.40
C SER A 249 3.11 9.68 -10.99
N ASP A 250 2.56 8.59 -10.44
CA ASP A 250 2.75 7.20 -10.90
C ASP A 250 4.22 6.75 -10.86
N ALA A 251 4.93 7.09 -9.78
CA ALA A 251 6.38 6.92 -9.71
C ALA A 251 6.88 5.47 -9.62
N CYS A 252 8.03 5.22 -10.25
CA CYS A 252 8.71 3.93 -10.27
C CYS A 252 10.21 4.12 -9.98
N ILE A 253 10.74 3.37 -9.01
CA ILE A 253 12.17 3.43 -8.63
C ILE A 253 12.93 2.22 -9.17
N LEU A 254 14.16 2.41 -9.65
CA LEU A 254 15.02 1.34 -10.12
C LEU A 254 16.44 1.60 -9.62
N VAL A 255 17.11 0.56 -9.14
CA VAL A 255 18.54 0.61 -8.79
C VAL A 255 19.30 -0.18 -9.84
N ASP A 256 20.24 0.46 -10.53
CA ASP A 256 21.23 -0.20 -11.37
C ASP A 256 22.21 -0.95 -10.47
N LYS A 257 22.07 -2.28 -10.41
CA LYS A 257 22.90 -3.12 -9.54
C LYS A 257 24.36 -3.18 -9.99
N ASN A 258 24.67 -2.79 -11.22
CA ASN A 258 26.02 -2.80 -11.77
C ASN A 258 26.81 -1.55 -11.36
N THR A 259 26.17 -0.38 -11.37
CA THR A 259 26.83 0.92 -11.11
C THR A 259 26.53 1.47 -9.71
N GLY A 260 25.39 1.10 -9.12
CA GLY A 260 24.86 1.71 -7.90
C GLY A 260 24.00 2.95 -8.16
N ASP A 261 23.84 3.36 -9.42
CA ASP A 261 22.96 4.46 -9.79
C ASP A 261 21.50 4.14 -9.47
N ILE A 262 20.74 5.16 -9.12
CA ILE A 262 19.31 5.04 -8.83
C ILE A 262 18.53 5.92 -9.79
N TYR A 263 17.48 5.38 -10.37
CA TYR A 263 16.56 6.07 -11.27
C TYR A 263 15.18 6.16 -10.64
N VAL A 264 14.56 7.34 -10.72
CA VAL A 264 13.15 7.53 -10.36
C VAL A 264 12.43 8.08 -11.58
N ALA A 265 11.46 7.32 -12.07
CA ALA A 265 10.60 7.68 -13.17
C ALA A 265 9.25 8.19 -12.65
N GLY A 266 8.63 9.11 -13.39
CA GLY A 266 7.28 9.61 -13.13
C GLY A 266 6.58 10.09 -14.40
N LEU A 267 5.27 10.21 -14.35
CA LEU A 267 4.45 10.76 -15.42
C LEU A 267 4.11 12.22 -15.13
N TRP A 268 4.62 13.14 -15.94
CA TRP A 268 4.32 14.56 -15.86
C TRP A 268 3.15 14.92 -16.78
N MET A 269 2.15 15.62 -16.24
CA MET A 269 1.07 16.21 -17.02
C MET A 269 1.29 17.73 -17.08
N HIS A 270 1.54 18.28 -18.27
CA HIS A 270 1.71 19.71 -18.48
C HIS A 270 0.45 20.33 -19.07
N GLY A 271 -0.13 21.30 -18.36
CA GLY A 271 -1.37 21.98 -18.76
C GLY A 271 -2.55 21.03 -18.94
N LEU A 272 -3.47 21.42 -19.83
CA LEU A 272 -4.71 20.71 -20.10
C LEU A 272 -5.15 20.85 -21.56
N LEU A 273 -5.92 19.85 -22.00
CA LEU A 273 -6.56 19.80 -23.30
C LEU A 273 -8.08 19.87 -23.12
N ASP A 274 -8.76 20.58 -24.01
CA ASP A 274 -10.22 20.60 -24.04
C ASP A 274 -10.81 19.27 -24.54
N LYS A 275 -12.13 19.18 -24.60
CA LYS A 275 -12.85 17.97 -25.05
C LYS A 275 -12.54 17.58 -26.51
N ASP A 276 -12.15 18.54 -27.33
CA ASP A 276 -11.82 18.36 -28.75
C ASP A 276 -10.32 18.08 -28.93
N GLY A 277 -9.57 18.12 -27.84
CA GLY A 277 -8.15 17.83 -27.79
C GLY A 277 -7.25 19.02 -28.10
N LYS A 278 -7.76 20.26 -28.01
CA LYS A 278 -6.97 21.46 -28.22
C LYS A 278 -6.38 21.95 -26.90
N TRP A 279 -5.18 22.50 -26.98
CA TRP A 279 -4.52 23.13 -25.83
C TRP A 279 -5.35 24.30 -25.29
N ILE A 280 -5.51 24.35 -23.97
CA ILE A 280 -6.20 25.43 -23.27
C ILE A 280 -5.17 26.51 -22.92
N GLU A 281 -5.30 27.68 -23.54
CA GLU A 281 -4.46 28.84 -23.22
C GLU A 281 -4.97 29.60 -21.99
N GLY A 282 -4.07 30.33 -21.32
CA GLY A 282 -4.42 31.25 -20.22
C GLY A 282 -4.80 30.57 -18.90
N LEU A 283 -4.34 29.33 -18.66
CA LEU A 283 -4.53 28.65 -17.38
C LEU A 283 -3.76 29.35 -16.26
N ASP A 284 -4.42 29.60 -15.14
CA ASP A 284 -3.88 30.33 -13.99
C ASP A 284 -4.36 29.75 -12.64
N GLU A 285 -3.96 30.39 -11.53
CA GLU A 285 -4.33 29.94 -10.19
C GLU A 285 -5.85 29.96 -9.90
N SER A 286 -6.60 30.82 -10.60
CA SER A 286 -8.06 30.90 -10.45
C SER A 286 -8.81 29.83 -11.26
N SER A 287 -8.15 29.25 -12.26
CA SER A 287 -8.73 28.26 -13.16
C SER A 287 -9.16 26.98 -12.42
N THR A 288 -10.35 26.48 -12.73
CA THR A 288 -10.98 25.31 -12.06
C THR A 288 -11.09 24.07 -12.95
N VAL A 289 -10.74 24.20 -14.23
CA VAL A 289 -10.76 23.10 -15.19
C VAL A 289 -9.77 22.01 -14.77
N TRP A 290 -10.19 20.76 -14.93
CA TRP A 290 -9.43 19.57 -14.55
C TRP A 290 -9.78 18.40 -15.46
N THR A 291 -8.79 17.59 -15.81
CA THR A 291 -8.97 16.28 -16.45
C THR A 291 -7.94 15.30 -15.93
N HIS A 292 -8.21 14.02 -16.17
CA HIS A 292 -7.36 12.92 -15.75
C HIS A 292 -6.61 12.35 -16.96
N GLN A 293 -5.33 12.03 -16.82
CA GLN A 293 -4.46 11.54 -17.89
C GLN A 293 -5.01 10.29 -18.59
N TRP A 294 -5.68 9.40 -17.86
CA TRP A 294 -6.30 8.20 -18.42
C TRP A 294 -7.70 8.39 -19.04
N LYS A 295 -8.31 9.58 -18.92
CA LYS A 295 -9.70 9.82 -19.36
C LYS A 295 -9.76 10.69 -20.60
N GLY A 296 -10.49 10.22 -21.62
CA GLY A 296 -10.71 10.98 -22.86
C GLY A 296 -9.40 11.57 -23.39
N LYS A 297 -9.43 12.88 -23.63
CA LYS A 297 -8.32 13.69 -24.16
C LYS A 297 -7.35 14.22 -23.10
N GLY A 298 -7.34 13.68 -21.88
CA GLY A 298 -6.35 14.06 -20.87
C GLY A 298 -4.89 13.77 -21.26
N SER A 299 -4.70 12.95 -22.28
CA SER A 299 -3.45 12.75 -23.01
C SER A 299 -3.80 12.27 -24.42
N GLN A 300 -3.01 12.59 -25.43
CA GLN A 300 -3.30 12.28 -26.85
C GLN A 300 -2.12 11.65 -27.60
N PRO A 301 -2.35 11.18 -28.84
CA PRO A 301 -1.28 10.92 -29.80
C PRO A 301 -0.37 12.15 -29.97
N GLY A 302 0.88 11.89 -30.33
CA GLY A 302 1.96 12.86 -30.36
C GLY A 302 3.01 12.59 -29.28
N THR A 303 4.02 13.46 -29.22
CA THR A 303 5.07 13.40 -28.19
C THR A 303 5.34 14.77 -27.56
N GLY A 304 4.69 15.83 -28.07
CA GLY A 304 4.88 17.19 -27.61
C GLY A 304 4.23 17.46 -26.25
N LEU A 305 4.79 18.46 -25.54
CA LEU A 305 4.35 18.88 -24.21
C LEU A 305 2.88 19.33 -24.17
N LYS A 306 2.38 19.93 -25.27
CA LYS A 306 0.99 20.39 -25.40
C LYS A 306 0.05 19.33 -26.01
N GLU A 307 0.50 18.09 -26.13
CA GLU A 307 -0.26 17.00 -26.77
C GLU A 307 -0.50 15.84 -25.79
N THR A 308 0.53 15.44 -25.05
CA THR A 308 0.53 14.17 -24.32
C THR A 308 1.27 14.30 -22.99
N CYS A 309 0.96 13.43 -22.03
CA CYS A 309 1.73 13.36 -20.78
C CYS A 309 3.16 12.85 -21.05
N GLN A 310 4.10 13.28 -20.21
CA GLN A 310 5.52 13.12 -20.43
C GLN A 310 6.13 12.13 -19.45
N PHE A 311 6.94 11.21 -19.95
CA PHE A 311 7.71 10.26 -19.18
C PHE A 311 9.03 10.92 -18.73
N MET A 312 9.11 11.22 -17.43
CA MET A 312 10.25 11.88 -16.79
C MET A 312 11.10 10.87 -16.02
N ILE A 313 12.42 11.07 -16.00
CA ILE A 313 13.36 10.29 -15.19
C ILE A 313 14.38 11.22 -14.52
N ALA A 314 14.57 11.08 -13.21
CA ALA A 314 15.71 11.66 -12.50
C ALA A 314 16.67 10.56 -12.05
N LYS A 315 17.95 10.91 -11.91
CA LYS A 315 19.02 10.00 -11.55
C LYS A 315 19.76 10.48 -10.29
N SER A 316 20.07 9.57 -9.40
CA SER A 316 21.04 9.76 -8.32
C SER A 316 22.25 8.86 -8.53
N THR A 317 23.45 9.42 -8.34
CA THR A 317 24.74 8.72 -8.38
C THR A 317 25.41 8.65 -7.00
N ASP A 318 24.70 9.10 -5.96
CA ASP A 318 25.22 9.32 -4.61
C ASP A 318 24.32 8.67 -3.54
N ASP A 319 23.76 7.49 -3.87
CA ASP A 319 22.95 6.68 -2.96
C ASP A 319 21.64 7.37 -2.50
N GLY A 320 21.06 8.19 -3.39
CA GLY A 320 19.80 8.90 -3.15
C GLY A 320 19.93 10.12 -2.25
N LEU A 321 21.13 10.72 -2.17
CA LEU A 321 21.35 11.97 -1.43
C LEU A 321 21.00 13.21 -2.26
N SER A 322 21.24 13.16 -3.56
CA SER A 322 20.85 14.20 -4.52
C SER A 322 20.36 13.60 -5.84
N TRP A 323 19.62 14.41 -6.58
CA TRP A 323 18.95 14.01 -7.82
C TRP A 323 19.28 14.98 -8.95
N SER A 324 19.51 14.45 -10.15
CA SER A 324 19.67 15.23 -11.36
C SER A 324 18.38 15.98 -11.70
N PHE A 325 18.50 17.01 -12.54
CA PHE A 325 17.32 17.57 -13.20
C PHE A 325 16.59 16.45 -14.00
N PRO A 326 15.24 16.43 -14.03
CA PRO A 326 14.50 15.39 -14.73
C PRO A 326 14.75 15.41 -16.25
N ASP A 327 15.15 14.26 -16.80
CA ASP A 327 15.22 14.00 -18.23
C ASP A 327 13.86 13.58 -18.76
N ASN A 328 13.41 14.22 -19.85
CA ASN A 328 12.21 13.81 -20.57
C ASN A 328 12.57 12.79 -21.66
N ILE A 329 12.12 11.55 -21.49
CA ILE A 329 12.40 10.45 -22.43
C ILE A 329 11.23 10.15 -23.39
N THR A 330 10.13 10.89 -23.31
CA THR A 330 8.88 10.63 -24.04
C THR A 330 9.10 10.46 -25.53
N ALA A 331 9.78 11.41 -26.19
CA ALA A 331 10.01 11.36 -27.64
C ALA A 331 10.91 10.19 -28.09
N LYS A 332 11.64 9.56 -27.16
CA LYS A 332 12.53 8.42 -27.43
C LYS A 332 11.83 7.07 -27.20
N THR A 333 10.83 7.01 -26.32
CA THR A 333 10.23 5.74 -25.87
C THR A 333 8.75 5.58 -26.21
N LYS A 334 8.00 6.68 -26.26
CA LYS A 334 6.58 6.64 -26.56
C LYS A 334 6.36 6.56 -28.07
N HIS A 335 5.60 5.58 -28.51
CA HIS A 335 5.10 5.55 -29.88
C HIS A 335 4.13 6.73 -30.13
N PRO A 336 4.31 7.50 -31.22
CA PRO A 336 3.51 8.71 -31.47
C PRO A 336 2.01 8.44 -31.56
N GLU A 337 1.58 7.30 -32.07
CA GLU A 337 0.17 6.94 -32.19
C GLU A 337 -0.51 6.67 -30.84
N TRP A 338 0.25 6.34 -29.78
CA TRP A 338 -0.32 6.05 -28.47
C TRP A 338 -0.91 7.29 -27.81
N TRP A 339 -1.98 7.15 -27.06
CA TRP A 339 -2.59 8.26 -26.34
C TRP A 339 -1.89 8.59 -25.03
N LEU A 340 -1.20 7.62 -24.43
CA LEU A 340 -0.53 7.78 -23.14
C LEU A 340 0.59 6.75 -23.03
N PHE A 341 1.71 7.13 -22.42
CA PHE A 341 2.76 6.20 -22.04
C PHE A 341 3.42 6.66 -20.74
N ALA A 342 3.54 5.76 -19.78
CA ALA A 342 3.94 6.07 -18.42
C ALA A 342 4.74 4.92 -17.77
N PRO A 343 5.57 5.22 -16.76
CA PRO A 343 6.02 4.18 -15.84
C PRO A 343 4.83 3.51 -15.16
N ALA A 344 4.97 2.23 -14.84
CA ALA A 344 4.06 1.57 -13.92
C ALA A 344 4.56 1.77 -12.48
N PRO A 345 3.67 2.16 -11.54
CA PRO A 345 4.09 2.53 -10.20
C PRO A 345 4.69 1.37 -9.42
N GLY A 346 5.69 1.65 -8.57
CA GLY A 346 6.36 0.67 -7.74
C GLY A 346 7.87 0.65 -7.98
N GLN A 347 8.39 -0.48 -8.49
CA GLN A 347 9.83 -0.64 -8.74
C GLN A 347 10.12 -1.31 -10.09
N GLY A 348 11.26 -0.95 -10.67
CA GLY A 348 11.92 -1.68 -11.75
C GLY A 348 13.02 -2.62 -11.24
N ILE A 349 13.71 -3.29 -12.16
CA ILE A 349 14.74 -4.30 -11.84
C ILE A 349 16.01 -4.12 -12.68
N THR A 350 17.14 -4.59 -12.16
CA THR A 350 18.33 -4.91 -12.97
C THR A 350 18.34 -6.41 -13.23
N LEU A 351 18.46 -6.82 -14.50
CA LEU A 351 18.60 -8.22 -14.90
C LEU A 351 19.99 -8.76 -14.58
N LYS A 352 20.14 -10.08 -14.59
CA LYS A 352 21.44 -10.76 -14.40
C LYS A 352 22.52 -10.34 -15.41
N ASP A 353 22.14 -9.94 -16.61
CA ASP A 353 23.06 -9.46 -17.66
C ASP A 353 23.38 -7.96 -17.56
N GLY A 354 22.82 -7.28 -16.55
CA GLY A 354 22.99 -5.86 -16.30
C GLY A 354 21.94 -4.95 -16.96
N THR A 355 21.05 -5.49 -17.79
CA THR A 355 19.96 -4.70 -18.42
C THR A 355 19.03 -4.11 -17.34
N LEU A 356 18.70 -2.81 -17.46
CA LEU A 356 17.74 -2.14 -16.60
C LEU A 356 16.34 -2.27 -17.19
N VAL A 357 15.32 -2.55 -16.38
CA VAL A 357 13.94 -2.72 -16.85
C VAL A 357 12.96 -2.00 -15.93
N PHE A 358 12.25 -1.02 -16.48
CA PHE A 358 11.04 -0.46 -15.89
C PHE A 358 9.79 -1.19 -16.41
N PRO A 359 8.86 -1.60 -15.54
CA PRO A 359 7.50 -1.92 -15.99
C PRO A 359 6.82 -0.64 -16.47
N THR A 360 6.10 -0.71 -17.58
CA THR A 360 5.46 0.45 -18.20
C THR A 360 4.03 0.15 -18.64
N GLN A 361 3.25 1.21 -18.81
CA GLN A 361 1.82 1.14 -19.15
C GLN A 361 1.42 2.30 -20.04
N GLY A 362 0.30 2.17 -20.75
CA GLY A 362 -0.15 3.22 -21.65
C GLY A 362 -1.56 3.00 -22.19
N ARG A 363 -1.93 3.85 -23.14
CA ARG A 363 -3.14 3.70 -23.96
C ARG A 363 -2.72 3.71 -25.43
N ASP A 364 -3.12 2.71 -26.18
CA ASP A 364 -2.75 2.55 -27.60
C ASP A 364 -3.42 3.61 -28.49
N GLU A 365 -3.28 3.48 -29.81
CA GLU A 365 -3.88 4.38 -30.81
C GLU A 365 -5.42 4.46 -30.74
N LYS A 366 -6.07 3.43 -30.19
CA LYS A 366 -7.52 3.33 -30.00
C LYS A 366 -7.94 3.78 -28.61
N GLY A 367 -6.99 4.18 -27.77
CA GLY A 367 -7.22 4.54 -26.37
C GLY A 367 -7.36 3.33 -25.44
N LEU A 368 -7.07 2.11 -25.91
CA LEU A 368 -7.16 0.89 -25.11
C LEU A 368 -5.94 0.77 -24.19
N PRO A 369 -6.13 0.53 -22.87
CA PRO A 369 -5.00 0.40 -21.95
C PRO A 369 -4.13 -0.83 -22.25
N PHE A 370 -2.83 -0.71 -22.08
CA PHE A 370 -1.90 -1.84 -22.19
C PHE A 370 -0.78 -1.73 -21.15
N SER A 371 -0.05 -2.84 -20.98
CA SER A 371 1.16 -2.93 -20.16
C SER A 371 2.29 -3.54 -20.97
N ASN A 372 3.52 -3.11 -20.73
CA ASN A 372 4.74 -3.59 -21.37
C ASN A 372 5.96 -3.30 -20.47
N ILE A 373 7.15 -3.31 -21.05
CA ILE A 373 8.39 -2.88 -20.38
C ILE A 373 9.13 -1.83 -21.19
N THR A 374 9.92 -1.01 -20.50
CA THR A 374 10.94 -0.15 -21.08
C THR A 374 12.29 -0.49 -20.47
N TYR A 375 13.30 -0.70 -21.31
CA TYR A 375 14.58 -1.22 -20.86
C TYR A 375 15.77 -0.45 -21.41
N SER A 376 16.90 -0.56 -20.73
CA SER A 376 18.18 0.04 -21.12
C SER A 376 19.30 -0.98 -20.97
N LYS A 377 20.17 -1.06 -21.98
CA LYS A 377 21.36 -1.94 -21.99
C LYS A 377 22.67 -1.18 -21.77
N ASP A 378 22.61 0.13 -21.57
CA ASP A 378 23.76 1.03 -21.52
C ASP A 378 23.76 1.92 -20.27
N HIS A 379 23.27 1.35 -19.15
CA HIS A 379 23.18 2.00 -17.85
C HIS A 379 22.34 3.29 -17.88
N GLY A 380 21.18 3.24 -18.54
CA GLY A 380 20.19 4.32 -18.56
C GLY A 380 20.47 5.46 -19.55
N LYS A 381 21.48 5.34 -20.42
CA LYS A 381 21.78 6.38 -21.43
C LYS A 381 20.76 6.39 -22.56
N THR A 382 20.33 5.21 -23.00
CA THR A 382 19.25 5.04 -23.97
C THR A 382 18.22 4.05 -23.45
N TRP A 383 16.96 4.25 -23.84
CA TRP A 383 15.82 3.46 -23.41
C TRP A 383 15.04 2.98 -24.63
N VAL A 384 14.60 1.74 -24.58
CA VAL A 384 13.83 1.07 -25.64
C VAL A 384 12.54 0.52 -25.04
N THR A 385 11.43 0.73 -25.75
CA THR A 385 10.11 0.26 -25.33
C THR A 385 9.73 -1.01 -26.09
N SER A 386 9.19 -1.99 -25.37
CA SER A 386 8.79 -3.28 -25.94
C SER A 386 7.37 -3.26 -26.52
N ASN A 387 7.00 -4.32 -27.25
CA ASN A 387 5.60 -4.56 -27.61
C ASN A 387 4.73 -4.77 -26.36
N SER A 388 3.42 -4.52 -26.49
CA SER A 388 2.44 -4.75 -25.43
C SER A 388 2.41 -6.22 -25.02
N ALA A 389 2.49 -6.50 -23.72
CA ALA A 389 2.33 -7.85 -23.18
C ALA A 389 0.88 -8.33 -23.25
N TYR A 390 -0.06 -7.41 -23.00
CA TYR A 390 -1.48 -7.68 -23.05
C TYR A 390 -2.28 -6.37 -23.19
N GLN A 391 -3.56 -6.48 -23.55
CA GLN A 391 -4.48 -5.36 -23.74
C GLN A 391 -5.58 -5.31 -22.66
N ASP A 392 -6.13 -4.14 -22.41
CA ASP A 392 -7.06 -3.81 -21.31
C ASP A 392 -6.49 -4.20 -19.93
N VAL A 393 -5.22 -3.83 -19.74
CA VAL A 393 -4.43 -3.98 -18.51
C VAL A 393 -3.71 -2.64 -18.24
N THR A 394 -3.27 -2.41 -17.00
CA THR A 394 -2.63 -1.13 -16.59
C THR A 394 -1.39 -1.36 -15.72
N GLU A 395 -1.49 -1.13 -14.42
CA GLU A 395 -0.36 -1.16 -13.49
C GLU A 395 0.25 -2.55 -13.43
N CYS A 396 1.57 -2.64 -13.57
CA CYS A 396 2.27 -3.91 -13.63
C CYS A 396 3.60 -3.90 -12.88
N SER A 397 4.08 -5.09 -12.54
CA SER A 397 5.38 -5.33 -11.92
C SER A 397 6.11 -6.43 -12.69
N VAL A 398 7.45 -6.35 -12.71
CA VAL A 398 8.32 -7.24 -13.50
C VAL A 398 9.33 -7.94 -12.59
N VAL A 399 9.58 -9.23 -12.86
CA VAL A 399 10.67 -10.00 -12.26
C VAL A 399 11.37 -10.85 -13.32
N GLN A 400 12.65 -11.18 -13.10
CA GLN A 400 13.35 -12.20 -13.88
C GLN A 400 13.24 -13.56 -13.18
N LEU A 401 12.78 -14.57 -13.90
CA LEU A 401 12.64 -15.96 -13.42
C LEU A 401 13.98 -16.70 -13.42
N ASN A 402 14.03 -17.91 -12.86
CA ASN A 402 15.28 -18.68 -12.79
C ASN A 402 15.83 -19.07 -14.17
N ASP A 403 14.93 -19.35 -15.13
CA ASP A 403 15.27 -19.67 -16.51
C ASP A 403 15.72 -18.46 -17.35
N GLY A 404 15.68 -17.25 -16.76
CA GLY A 404 16.08 -15.99 -17.40
C GLY A 404 14.94 -15.24 -18.08
N ALA A 405 13.75 -15.84 -18.22
CA ALA A 405 12.58 -15.16 -18.76
C ALA A 405 12.13 -14.01 -17.83
N LEU A 406 11.54 -12.97 -18.41
CA LEU A 406 10.86 -11.93 -17.65
C LEU A 406 9.40 -12.30 -17.48
N MET A 407 8.89 -12.20 -16.25
CA MET A 407 7.47 -12.29 -15.95
C MET A 407 6.92 -10.90 -15.66
N LEU A 408 5.84 -10.54 -16.35
CA LEU A 408 5.08 -9.31 -16.11
C LEU A 408 3.73 -9.66 -15.48
N ASN A 409 3.46 -9.10 -14.31
CA ASN A 409 2.23 -9.28 -13.54
C ASN A 409 1.40 -7.99 -13.55
N MET A 410 0.24 -8.04 -14.20
CA MET A 410 -0.52 -6.86 -14.61
C MET A 410 -1.90 -6.82 -13.96
N ARG A 411 -2.32 -5.61 -13.58
CA ARG A 411 -3.68 -5.27 -13.17
C ARG A 411 -4.61 -5.42 -14.38
N ASP A 412 -5.61 -6.29 -14.27
CA ASP A 412 -6.57 -6.54 -15.35
C ASP A 412 -7.88 -5.78 -15.09
N ASN A 413 -8.24 -4.86 -15.99
CA ASN A 413 -9.42 -4.02 -15.83
C ASN A 413 -10.73 -4.83 -15.87
N ARG A 414 -10.69 -6.02 -16.48
CA ARG A 414 -11.84 -6.95 -16.56
C ARG A 414 -12.25 -7.50 -15.21
N ASN A 415 -11.44 -7.34 -14.17
CA ASN A 415 -11.78 -7.75 -12.80
C ASN A 415 -12.79 -6.79 -12.15
N ARG A 416 -12.95 -5.55 -12.65
CA ARG A 416 -13.83 -4.55 -12.04
C ARG A 416 -15.29 -5.00 -12.11
N GLY A 417 -15.87 -5.32 -10.96
CA GLY A 417 -17.25 -5.79 -10.85
C GLY A 417 -17.44 -7.28 -11.16
N HIS A 418 -16.37 -8.03 -11.41
CA HIS A 418 -16.41 -9.45 -11.78
C HIS A 418 -15.70 -10.31 -10.74
N LYS A 419 -16.43 -11.30 -10.20
CA LYS A 419 -15.88 -12.28 -9.23
C LYS A 419 -15.45 -13.59 -9.89
N GLU A 420 -16.18 -14.01 -10.92
CA GLU A 420 -15.90 -15.24 -11.67
C GLU A 420 -14.84 -14.94 -12.74
N VAL A 421 -13.81 -15.79 -12.80
CA VAL A 421 -12.59 -15.54 -13.58
C VAL A 421 -11.93 -14.21 -13.15
N ASN A 422 -11.48 -14.15 -11.90
CA ASN A 422 -10.74 -13.00 -11.35
C ASN A 422 -9.25 -13.33 -11.18
N GLY A 423 -8.41 -12.35 -11.47
CA GLY A 423 -7.03 -12.34 -10.99
C GLY A 423 -6.09 -11.54 -11.87
N ARG A 424 -4.84 -11.44 -11.43
CA ARG A 424 -3.75 -10.79 -12.17
C ARG A 424 -3.60 -11.42 -13.55
N ARG A 425 -3.40 -10.58 -14.57
CA ARG A 425 -2.96 -11.02 -15.90
C ARG A 425 -1.45 -11.25 -15.84
N ILE A 426 -0.97 -12.40 -16.30
CA ILE A 426 0.46 -12.74 -16.19
C ILE A 426 0.97 -13.19 -17.55
N CYS A 427 2.05 -12.58 -18.03
CA CYS A 427 2.71 -12.94 -19.28
C CYS A 427 4.21 -13.05 -19.07
N THR A 428 4.89 -13.83 -19.90
CA THR A 428 6.33 -14.02 -19.88
C THR A 428 6.96 -13.72 -21.25
N THR A 429 8.21 -13.27 -21.25
CA THR A 429 9.02 -13.02 -22.45
C THR A 429 10.45 -13.49 -22.24
N THR A 430 11.11 -13.94 -23.32
CA THR A 430 12.54 -14.29 -23.34
C THR A 430 13.35 -13.39 -24.27
N ASP A 431 12.70 -12.41 -24.90
CA ASP A 431 13.25 -11.55 -25.96
C ASP A 431 13.05 -10.06 -25.65
N LEU A 432 13.02 -9.71 -24.36
CA LEU A 432 12.80 -8.35 -23.83
C LEU A 432 11.50 -7.72 -24.37
N GLY A 433 10.47 -8.56 -24.52
CA GLY A 433 9.11 -8.14 -24.87
C GLY A 433 8.91 -7.86 -26.36
N ALA A 434 9.76 -8.41 -27.24
CA ALA A 434 9.44 -8.48 -28.66
C ALA A 434 8.24 -9.42 -28.89
N SER A 435 8.15 -10.51 -28.12
CA SER A 435 6.98 -11.37 -28.04
C SER A 435 6.64 -11.74 -26.59
N TRP A 436 5.36 -12.04 -26.35
CA TRP A 436 4.85 -12.38 -25.02
C TRP A 436 3.99 -13.65 -25.09
N LYS A 437 4.14 -14.49 -24.08
CA LYS A 437 3.33 -15.69 -23.87
C LYS A 437 2.54 -15.55 -22.58
N GLU A 438 1.23 -15.80 -22.63
CA GLU A 438 0.41 -15.84 -21.42
C GLU A 438 0.85 -16.99 -20.50
N HIS A 439 1.05 -16.69 -19.22
CA HIS A 439 1.49 -17.65 -18.23
C HIS A 439 0.32 -18.56 -17.79
N PRO A 440 0.51 -19.87 -17.53
CA PRO A 440 -0.58 -20.80 -17.20
C PRO A 440 -1.44 -20.41 -15.99
N THR A 441 -0.87 -19.65 -15.05
CA THR A 441 -1.52 -19.18 -13.81
C THR A 441 -2.25 -17.84 -13.94
N SER A 442 -2.14 -17.20 -15.11
CA SER A 442 -2.82 -15.95 -15.44
C SER A 442 -4.34 -16.04 -15.20
N ARG A 443 -4.89 -15.05 -14.51
CA ARG A 443 -6.31 -14.96 -14.06
C ARG A 443 -6.83 -16.18 -13.28
N LYS A 444 -5.93 -16.88 -12.58
CA LYS A 444 -6.27 -18.05 -11.75
C LYS A 444 -5.64 -17.99 -10.37
N ALA A 445 -4.34 -17.73 -10.28
CA ALA A 445 -3.59 -17.91 -9.03
C ALA A 445 -3.72 -16.73 -8.05
N LEU A 446 -3.82 -15.50 -8.57
CA LEU A 446 -3.68 -14.29 -7.77
C LEU A 446 -4.90 -13.38 -7.95
N VAL A 447 -5.87 -13.49 -7.04
CA VAL A 447 -7.08 -12.63 -6.99
C VAL A 447 -6.71 -11.15 -6.81
N GLU A 448 -7.52 -10.23 -7.35
CA GLU A 448 -7.38 -8.79 -7.11
C GLU A 448 -8.71 -8.00 -7.22
N PRO A 449 -8.77 -6.79 -6.61
CA PRO A 449 -9.92 -5.89 -6.74
C PRO A 449 -9.68 -4.80 -7.80
N THR A 450 -8.91 -5.09 -8.86
CA THR A 450 -8.44 -4.10 -9.84
C THR A 450 -7.58 -3.00 -9.17
N CYS A 451 -6.40 -3.39 -8.69
CA CYS A 451 -5.49 -2.55 -7.90
C CYS A 451 -4.04 -2.79 -8.31
N MET A 452 -3.11 -1.90 -7.97
CA MET A 452 -1.68 -2.18 -8.09
C MET A 452 -1.30 -3.39 -7.23
N ALA A 453 -0.33 -4.18 -7.69
CA ALA A 453 0.28 -5.25 -6.91
C ALA A 453 1.80 -5.27 -7.10
N SER A 454 2.52 -5.56 -6.02
CA SER A 454 3.98 -5.73 -6.05
C SER A 454 4.32 -7.19 -6.30
N LEU A 455 5.34 -7.41 -7.15
CA LEU A 455 5.99 -8.70 -7.37
C LEU A 455 7.49 -8.47 -7.26
N HIS A 456 8.17 -9.30 -6.48
CA HIS A 456 9.60 -9.19 -6.21
C HIS A 456 10.25 -10.57 -6.18
N ARG A 457 11.49 -10.67 -6.66
CA ARG A 457 12.30 -11.89 -6.52
C ARG A 457 13.30 -11.68 -5.40
N HIS A 458 13.24 -12.54 -4.38
CA HIS A 458 14.16 -12.53 -3.27
C HIS A 458 15.10 -13.74 -3.38
N GLU A 459 16.40 -13.50 -3.28
CA GLU A 459 17.43 -14.54 -3.21
C GLU A 459 17.92 -14.67 -1.77
N TYR A 460 18.10 -15.90 -1.31
CA TYR A 460 18.49 -16.22 0.06
C TYR A 460 19.37 -17.47 0.09
N ILE A 461 19.99 -17.73 1.24
CA ILE A 461 20.80 -18.92 1.48
C ILE A 461 20.05 -19.84 2.44
N GLU A 462 19.89 -21.11 2.06
CA GLU A 462 19.35 -22.15 2.92
C GLU A 462 20.26 -23.38 2.84
N GLU A 463 20.72 -23.87 3.99
CA GLU A 463 21.66 -25.00 4.07
C GLU A 463 22.91 -24.82 3.17
N GLY A 464 23.41 -23.59 3.09
CA GLY A 464 24.58 -23.23 2.26
C GLY A 464 24.31 -23.18 0.75
N LYS A 465 23.07 -23.36 0.30
CA LYS A 465 22.68 -23.28 -1.11
C LYS A 465 21.93 -21.99 -1.39
N LYS A 466 22.27 -21.33 -2.51
CA LYS A 466 21.49 -20.20 -3.02
C LYS A 466 20.13 -20.70 -3.50
N LYS A 467 19.07 -20.09 -2.99
CA LYS A 467 17.68 -20.31 -3.41
C LYS A 467 17.05 -18.97 -3.75
N SER A 468 15.90 -19.01 -4.40
CA SER A 468 15.10 -17.82 -4.64
C SER A 468 13.62 -18.12 -4.47
N MET A 469 12.84 -17.07 -4.21
CA MET A 469 11.38 -17.12 -4.17
C MET A 469 10.81 -15.88 -4.85
N LEU A 470 9.58 -16.01 -5.36
CA LEU A 470 8.77 -14.87 -5.74
C LEU A 470 7.87 -14.46 -4.57
N LEU A 471 7.80 -13.16 -4.34
CA LEU A 471 7.01 -12.52 -3.29
C LEU A 471 6.00 -11.61 -3.96
N PHE A 472 4.73 -11.76 -3.59
CA PHE A 472 3.63 -10.99 -4.16
C PHE A 472 2.79 -10.35 -3.08
N VAL A 473 2.48 -9.07 -3.21
CA VAL A 473 1.62 -8.34 -2.27
C VAL A 473 0.53 -7.59 -3.02
N ASN A 474 -0.71 -7.80 -2.58
CA ASN A 474 -1.87 -7.01 -2.97
C ASN A 474 -2.99 -7.11 -1.93
N PRO A 475 -4.07 -6.33 -2.08
CA PRO A 475 -5.33 -6.60 -1.40
C PRO A 475 -5.88 -7.96 -1.87
N ASN A 476 -5.97 -8.94 -0.97
CA ASN A 476 -6.35 -10.31 -1.28
C ASN A 476 -7.87 -10.50 -1.26
N ASP A 477 -8.57 -9.74 -2.11
CA ASP A 477 -10.02 -9.74 -2.25
C ASP A 477 -10.41 -9.43 -3.71
N TYR A 478 -11.59 -9.87 -4.15
CA TYR A 478 -12.06 -9.66 -5.53
C TYR A 478 -12.64 -8.26 -5.75
N GLY A 479 -13.04 -7.54 -4.70
CA GLY A 479 -13.84 -6.33 -4.84
C GLY A 479 -13.48 -5.21 -3.87
N LYS A 480 -12.71 -5.49 -2.82
CA LYS A 480 -12.30 -4.50 -1.82
C LYS A 480 -10.80 -4.36 -1.77
N ARG A 481 -10.34 -3.13 -1.51
CA ARG A 481 -8.93 -2.85 -1.21
C ARG A 481 -8.69 -2.99 0.29
N ASP A 482 -8.87 -4.21 0.79
CA ASP A 482 -8.60 -4.63 2.17
C ASP A 482 -7.77 -5.93 2.16
N LYS A 483 -7.36 -6.41 3.35
CA LYS A 483 -6.60 -7.67 3.50
C LYS A 483 -5.31 -7.69 2.68
N LEU A 484 -4.48 -6.67 2.83
CA LEU A 484 -3.14 -6.66 2.26
C LEU A 484 -2.34 -7.86 2.77
N THR A 485 -1.95 -8.72 1.84
CA THR A 485 -1.41 -10.05 2.12
C THR A 485 -0.16 -10.29 1.30
N LEU A 486 0.91 -10.75 1.94
CA LEU A 486 2.07 -11.33 1.27
C LEU A 486 1.78 -12.78 0.89
N LYS A 487 2.10 -13.15 -0.34
CA LYS A 487 2.07 -14.52 -0.87
C LYS A 487 3.44 -14.88 -1.41
N VAL A 488 3.76 -16.17 -1.35
CA VAL A 488 5.09 -16.69 -1.67
C VAL A 488 4.95 -17.81 -2.70
N SER A 489 5.85 -17.85 -3.67
CA SER A 489 6.01 -18.94 -4.63
C SER A 489 7.47 -19.37 -4.66
N PHE A 490 7.69 -20.68 -4.58
CA PHE A 490 9.02 -21.31 -4.66
C PHE A 490 9.29 -21.95 -6.03
N ASP A 491 8.36 -21.81 -6.96
CA ASP A 491 8.33 -22.49 -8.27
C ASP A 491 8.04 -21.49 -9.41
N ASP A 492 8.65 -20.30 -9.33
CA ASP A 492 8.56 -19.24 -10.35
C ASP A 492 7.13 -18.84 -10.73
N GLY A 493 6.24 -18.80 -9.74
CA GLY A 493 4.87 -18.29 -9.87
C GLY A 493 3.85 -19.32 -10.34
N MET A 494 4.22 -20.60 -10.38
CA MET A 494 3.32 -21.71 -10.71
C MET A 494 2.34 -22.02 -9.58
N THR A 495 2.77 -21.99 -8.33
CA THR A 495 1.92 -22.18 -7.16
C THR A 495 2.16 -21.12 -6.07
N TRP A 496 1.12 -20.85 -5.28
CA TRP A 496 1.11 -19.86 -4.19
C TRP A 496 0.47 -20.46 -2.93
N PRO A 497 1.14 -21.43 -2.28
CA PRO A 497 0.62 -22.17 -1.12
C PRO A 497 0.10 -21.25 0.00
N LYS A 498 -1.08 -21.56 0.54
CA LYS A 498 -1.81 -20.71 1.51
C LYS A 498 -1.16 -20.67 2.89
N GLU A 499 -0.44 -21.72 3.25
CA GLU A 499 0.33 -21.87 4.47
C GLU A 499 1.44 -20.80 4.59
N HIS A 500 1.94 -20.28 3.47
CA HIS A 500 2.93 -19.20 3.42
C HIS A 500 2.31 -17.81 3.23
N TRP A 501 0.98 -17.67 3.32
CA TRP A 501 0.33 -16.36 3.20
C TRP A 501 0.41 -15.59 4.52
N ILE A 502 0.88 -14.36 4.47
CA ILE A 502 0.98 -13.47 5.64
C ILE A 502 0.06 -12.27 5.42
N LEU A 503 -1.13 -12.30 6.03
CA LEU A 503 -1.96 -11.12 6.20
C LEU A 503 -1.26 -10.16 7.16
N PHE A 504 -1.05 -8.91 6.77
CA PHE A 504 -0.39 -7.92 7.62
C PHE A 504 -1.21 -6.65 7.86
N ASP A 505 -2.23 -6.38 7.04
CA ASP A 505 -3.21 -5.31 7.28
C ASP A 505 -4.59 -5.73 6.77
N GLN A 506 -5.51 -6.01 7.69
CA GLN A 506 -6.83 -6.54 7.37
C GLN A 506 -7.85 -5.50 6.93
N TYR A 507 -7.63 -4.22 7.28
CA TYR A 507 -8.62 -3.18 7.05
C TYR A 507 -8.44 -2.49 5.71
N ARG A 508 -9.44 -1.70 5.33
CA ARG A 508 -9.47 -1.01 4.04
C ARG A 508 -8.41 0.09 3.97
N SER A 509 -7.74 0.18 2.83
CA SER A 509 -6.85 1.27 2.47
C SER A 509 -7.01 1.63 0.97
N ALA A 510 -6.08 2.42 0.43
CA ALA A 510 -6.01 2.68 -1.00
C ALA A 510 -5.35 1.52 -1.79
N GLY A 511 -4.65 0.59 -1.10
CA GLY A 511 -4.31 -0.75 -1.55
C GLY A 511 -2.96 -0.95 -2.23
N TYR A 512 -2.19 0.12 -2.51
CA TYR A 512 -0.91 -0.01 -3.22
C TYR A 512 0.19 -0.45 -2.27
N SER A 513 1.20 -1.14 -2.79
CA SER A 513 2.32 -1.68 -2.00
C SER A 513 3.56 -1.86 -2.88
N CYS A 514 4.74 -1.87 -2.27
CA CYS A 514 6.01 -2.19 -2.91
C CYS A 514 6.92 -2.97 -1.95
N ILE A 515 7.49 -4.07 -2.42
CA ILE A 515 8.33 -5.00 -1.66
C ILE A 515 9.79 -4.84 -2.12
N THR A 516 10.74 -4.84 -1.20
CA THR A 516 12.17 -4.98 -1.53
C THR A 516 12.86 -5.98 -0.59
N SER A 517 14.03 -6.48 -0.97
CA SER A 517 14.92 -7.17 -0.05
C SER A 517 15.64 -6.13 0.82
N ILE A 518 15.47 -6.17 2.14
CA ILE A 518 16.26 -5.31 3.05
C ILE A 518 17.70 -5.86 3.10
N ASP A 519 17.80 -7.17 3.27
CA ASP A 519 19.03 -7.96 3.23
C ASP A 519 18.69 -9.40 2.81
N GLU A 520 19.61 -10.35 2.99
CA GLU A 520 19.41 -11.77 2.64
C GLU A 520 18.41 -12.50 3.55
N ASN A 521 18.11 -11.95 4.73
CA ASN A 521 17.31 -12.61 5.77
C ASN A 521 15.97 -11.92 6.01
N SER A 522 15.70 -10.81 5.31
CA SER A 522 14.49 -10.03 5.54
C SER A 522 14.06 -9.19 4.34
N ILE A 523 12.75 -8.96 4.28
CA ILE A 523 12.12 -8.11 3.27
C ILE A 523 11.46 -6.91 3.93
N GLY A 524 11.33 -5.83 3.16
CA GLY A 524 10.62 -4.62 3.54
C GLY A 524 9.40 -4.44 2.65
N ILE A 525 8.30 -3.96 3.22
CA ILE A 525 7.08 -3.64 2.48
C ILE A 525 6.67 -2.21 2.84
N LEU A 526 6.67 -1.33 1.85
CA LEU A 526 6.06 0.01 1.93
C LEU A 526 4.68 -0.05 1.30
N TYR A 527 3.65 0.43 1.97
CA TYR A 527 2.29 0.30 1.47
C TYR A 527 1.34 1.37 1.99
N GLU A 528 0.23 1.56 1.28
CA GLU A 528 -0.89 2.41 1.71
C GLU A 528 -1.69 1.67 2.78
N SER A 529 -1.56 2.08 4.04
CA SER A 529 -2.10 1.31 5.17
C SER A 529 -3.49 1.75 5.58
N SER A 530 -4.15 0.94 6.41
CA SER A 530 -5.42 1.33 7.02
C SER A 530 -5.29 2.39 8.13
N GLN A 531 -4.04 2.73 8.51
CA GLN A 531 -3.72 3.51 9.71
C GLN A 531 -2.91 4.78 9.44
N SER A 532 -2.30 4.89 8.27
CA SER A 532 -1.46 6.01 7.83
C SER A 532 -1.42 6.00 6.30
N ASP A 533 -1.14 7.16 5.70
CA ASP A 533 -1.03 7.29 4.24
C ASP A 533 -0.02 6.30 3.67
N LEU A 534 1.16 6.19 4.30
CA LEU A 534 2.14 5.14 4.02
C LEU A 534 2.66 4.52 5.31
N ALA A 535 2.80 3.20 5.33
CA ALA A 535 3.45 2.45 6.40
C ALA A 535 4.56 1.55 5.85
N PHE A 536 5.57 1.32 6.67
CA PHE A 536 6.64 0.36 6.41
C PHE A 536 6.63 -0.76 7.46
N ILE A 537 6.79 -1.99 7.00
CA ILE A 537 7.00 -3.16 7.85
C ILE A 537 8.19 -3.99 7.35
N LYS A 538 8.86 -4.66 8.28
CA LYS A 538 9.87 -5.69 8.02
C LYS A 538 9.28 -7.07 8.27
N ILE A 539 9.59 -8.03 7.41
CA ILE A 539 9.25 -9.45 7.59
C ILE A 539 10.52 -10.26 7.46
N ASP A 540 10.84 -11.04 8.50
CA ASP A 540 11.98 -11.95 8.48
C ASP A 540 11.68 -13.19 7.65
N LEU A 541 12.71 -13.71 6.99
CA LEU A 541 12.64 -14.91 6.18
C LEU A 541 12.19 -16.14 6.98
N THR A 542 12.54 -16.19 8.27
CA THR A 542 12.08 -17.25 9.20
C THR A 542 10.57 -17.24 9.43
N GLU A 543 9.87 -16.15 9.13
CA GLU A 543 8.40 -16.10 9.12
C GLU A 543 7.80 -16.58 7.81
N ILE A 544 8.54 -16.41 6.71
CA ILE A 544 8.13 -16.76 5.35
C ILE A 544 8.31 -18.26 5.10
N LEU A 545 9.44 -18.84 5.53
CA LEU A 545 9.82 -20.24 5.31
C LEU A 545 9.18 -21.24 6.29
N LYS A 546 8.20 -20.83 7.10
CA LYS A 546 7.59 -21.68 8.12
C LYS A 546 6.80 -22.86 7.58
#